data_AF-A0A9D1NVS2-F1
#
_entry.id   AF-A0A9D1NVS2-F1
#
_cell.length_a   1.000
_cell.length_b   1.000
_cell.length_c   1.000
_cell.angle_alpha   90.00
_cell.angle_beta   90.00
_cell.angle_gamma   90.00
#
_symmetry.space_group_name_H-M   'P 1'
#
loop_
_entity.id
_entity.type
_entity.pdbx_description
1 polymer ?
#
loop_
_entity_poly.entity_id
_entity_poly.type
_entity_poly.pdbx_seq_one_letter_code
_entity_poly.pdbx_strand_id
1 'polypeptide(L)' 'MERTLNLKKVTVKDTFWSAKQKLIAGTVIPYQEKILNDEIPGIEKSHAVANFKIAAGLEQ' A
#
# COMPACT_ATOMS: atom_id res chain seq x y z
N MET A 1 -11.35 -30.79 22.12
CA MET A 1 -12.18 -29.76 21.46
C MET A 1 -11.31 -29.03 20.45
N GLU A 2 -11.50 -29.28 19.16
CA GLU A 2 -10.84 -28.46 18.12
C GLU A 2 -11.46 -27.07 18.11
N ARG A 3 -10.61 -26.05 18.26
CA ARG A 3 -11.03 -24.65 18.19
C ARG A 3 -10.83 -24.20 16.75
N THR A 4 -11.89 -24.18 15.95
CA THR A 4 -11.84 -23.67 14.58
C THR A 4 -11.57 -22.16 14.63
N LEU A 5 -10.35 -21.76 14.26
CA LEU A 5 -9.99 -20.35 14.14
C LEU A 5 -10.67 -19.77 12.90
N ASN A 6 -11.42 -18.67 13.08
CA ASN A 6 -11.92 -17.91 11.94
C ASN A 6 -10.76 -17.09 11.34
N LEU A 7 -10.14 -17.64 10.31
CA LEU A 7 -8.98 -17.05 9.64
C LEU A 7 -9.25 -15.65 9.04
N LYS A 8 -10.52 -15.25 8.88
CA LYS A 8 -10.89 -13.89 8.41
C LYS A 8 -10.77 -12.83 9.50
N LYS A 9 -10.58 -13.22 10.77
CA LYS A 9 -10.54 -12.31 11.93
C LYS A 9 -9.33 -12.60 12.81
N VAL A 10 -8.14 -12.44 12.23
CA VAL A 10 -6.86 -12.65 12.92
C VAL A 10 -6.17 -11.30 13.14
N THR A 11 -5.65 -11.08 14.34
CA THR A 11 -4.86 -9.90 14.69
C THR A 11 -3.49 -10.33 15.20
N VAL A 12 -2.45 -9.81 14.60
CA VAL A 12 -1.06 -10.07 14.99
C VAL A 12 -0.66 -9.13 16.13
N LYS A 13 -0.19 -9.69 17.26
CA LYS A 13 0.14 -8.95 18.49
C LYS A 13 1.53 -9.29 19.02
N ASP A 14 2.52 -9.39 18.15
CA ASP A 14 3.91 -9.60 18.53
C ASP A 14 4.78 -8.38 18.19
N THR A 15 5.92 -8.27 18.86
CA THR A 15 6.80 -7.11 18.74
C THR A 15 7.47 -7.01 17.37
N PHE A 16 7.72 -8.13 16.69
CA PHE A 16 8.43 -8.16 15.42
C PHE A 16 7.54 -7.74 14.25
N TRP A 17 6.38 -8.38 14.08
CA TRP A 17 5.48 -8.10 12.96
C TRP A 17 4.66 -6.83 13.17
N SER A 18 4.24 -6.52 14.41
CA SER A 18 3.50 -5.28 14.65
C SER A 18 4.35 -4.04 14.36
N ALA A 19 5.67 -4.08 14.58
CA ALA A 19 6.56 -2.99 14.18
C ALA A 19 6.63 -2.82 12.66
N LYS A 20 6.74 -3.91 11.90
CA LYS A 20 6.72 -3.87 10.42
C LYS A 20 5.40 -3.36 9.88
N GLN A 21 4.27 -3.82 10.43
CA GLN A 21 2.95 -3.34 10.04
C GLN A 21 2.81 -1.82 10.24
N LYS A 22 3.29 -1.30 11.39
CA LYS A 22 3.31 0.14 11.65
C LYS A 22 4.18 0.91 10.65
N LEU A 23 5.38 0.41 10.34
CA LEU A 23 6.27 1.04 9.36
C LEU A 23 5.63 1.06 7.97
N ILE A 24 5.07 -0.07 7.54
CA ILE A 24 4.44 -0.19 6.22
C ILE A 24 3.26 0.76 6.11
N ALA A 25 2.34 0.73 7.07
CA ALA A 25 1.14 1.55 7.04
C ALA A 25 1.43 3.04 7.23
N GLY A 26 2.35 3.39 8.13
CA GLY A 26 2.64 4.79 8.48
C GLY A 26 3.65 5.48 7.59
N THR A 27 4.44 4.74 6.80
CA THR A 27 5.55 5.34 6.03
C THR A 27 5.62 4.80 4.62
N VAL A 28 5.67 3.47 4.44
CA VAL A 28 5.93 2.88 3.12
C VAL A 28 4.76 3.13 2.16
N ILE A 29 3.51 2.85 2.59
CA ILE A 29 2.33 3.03 1.74
C ILE A 29 2.16 4.51 1.32
N PRO A 30 2.20 5.50 2.24
CA PRO A 30 2.11 6.91 1.84
C PRO A 30 3.21 7.35 0.86
N TYR A 31 4.43 6.83 1.05
CA TYR A 31 5.52 7.13 0.13
C TYR A 31 5.31 6.50 -1.25
N GLN A 32 4.89 5.23 -1.30
CA GLN A 32 4.59 4.53 -2.55
C GLN A 32 3.40 5.14 -3.29
N GLU A 33 2.35 5.56 -2.60
CA GLU A 33 1.20 6.26 -3.20
C GLU A 33 1.66 7.52 -3.94
N LYS A 34 2.53 8.34 -3.33
CA LYS A 34 3.11 9.53 -3.99
C LYS A 34 3.94 9.17 -5.22
N ILE A 35 4.70 8.07 -5.17
CA ILE A 35 5.45 7.58 -6.33
C ILE A 35 4.51 7.19 -7.47
N LEU A 36 3.45 6.42 -7.17
CA LEU A 36 2.50 5.95 -8.19
C LEU A 36 1.72 7.09 -8.86
N ASN A 37 1.58 8.22 -8.16
CA ASN A 37 0.99 9.46 -8.65
C ASN A 37 2.02 10.45 -9.24
N ASP A 38 3.30 10.07 -9.35
CA ASP A 38 4.39 10.93 -9.85
C ASP A 38 4.58 12.25 -9.08
N GLU A 39 4.24 12.29 -7.79
CA GLU A 39 4.23 13.49 -6.96
C GLU A 39 5.59 13.81 -6.32
N ILE A 40 6.58 12.92 -6.46
CA ILE A 40 7.92 13.11 -5.89
C ILE A 40 8.86 13.66 -6.95
N PRO A 41 9.43 14.88 -6.76
CA PRO A 41 10.35 15.46 -7.72
C PRO A 41 11.73 14.77 -7.68
N GLY A 42 12.38 14.68 -8.84
CA GLY A 42 13.76 14.20 -8.95
C GLY A 42 13.94 12.68 -8.93
N ILE A 43 12.84 11.91 -8.99
CA ILE A 43 12.86 10.46 -9.22
C ILE A 43 12.25 10.13 -10.58
N GLU A 44 12.52 8.90 -11.06
CA GLU A 44 11.86 8.38 -12.26
C GLU A 44 10.34 8.28 -12.04
N LYS A 45 9.58 8.73 -13.04
CA LYS A 45 8.12 8.69 -13.01
C LYS A 45 7.62 7.26 -13.16
N SER A 46 6.64 6.89 -12.35
CA SER A 46 5.95 5.60 -12.41
C SER A 46 4.86 5.57 -13.47
N HIS A 47 4.11 6.66 -13.65
CA HIS A 47 2.93 6.74 -14.53
C HIS A 47 1.80 5.74 -14.23
N ALA A 48 1.86 4.99 -13.12
CA ALA A 48 0.93 3.89 -12.87
C ALA A 48 -0.53 4.37 -12.78
N VAL A 49 -0.80 5.39 -11.97
CA VAL A 49 -2.17 5.93 -11.83
C VAL A 49 -2.59 6.68 -13.09
N ALA A 50 -1.67 7.44 -13.71
CA ALA A 50 -1.93 8.16 -14.96
C ALA A 50 -2.37 7.20 -16.09
N ASN A 51 -1.72 6.04 -16.23
CA ASN A 51 -2.09 5.02 -17.21
C ASN A 51 -3.54 4.55 -17.04
N PHE A 52 -4.00 4.34 -15.80
CA PHE A 52 -5.40 3.99 -15.55
C PHE A 52 -6.37 5.11 -15.87
N LYS A 53 -5.99 6.37 -15.59
CA LYS A 53 -6.81 7.54 -15.95
C LYS A 53 -6.94 7.71 -17.46
N ILE A 54 -5.86 7.51 -18.22
CA ILE A 54 -5.87 7.51 -19.69
C ILE A 54 -6.80 6.40 -20.21
N ALA A 55 -6.65 5.17 -19.69
CA ALA A 55 -7.52 4.06 -20.07
C ALA A 55 -9.01 4.32 -19.75
N ALA A 56 -9.28 5.09 -18.70
CA ALA A 56 -10.63 5.51 -18.33
C ALA A 56 -11.15 6.74 -19.12
N GLY A 57 -10.33 7.35 -19.98
CA GLY A 57 -10.67 8.56 -20.73
C GLY A 57 -10.70 9.84 -19.88
N LEU A 58 -10.03 9.85 -18.72
CA LEU A 58 -9.96 10.99 -17.80
C LEU A 58 -8.72 11.87 -18.02
N GLU A 59 -7.69 11.33 -18.68
CA GLU A 59 -6.43 12.01 -19.04
C GLU A 59 -6.01 11.57 -20.46
N GLN A 60 -4.97 12.20 -21.03
CA GLN A 60 -4.43 11.92 -22.37
C GLN A 60 -2.92 11.70 -22.34
#